data_AF-A0A224YBD8-F1
#
_entry.id   AF-A0A224YBD8-F1
#
_cell.length_a   1.000
_cell.length_b   1.000
_cell.length_c   1.000
_cell.angle_alpha   90.00
_cell.angle_beta   90.00
_cell.angle_gamma   90.00
#
_symmetry.space_group_name_H-M   'P 1'
#
loop_
_entity.id
_entity.type
_entity.pdbx_description
1 polymer ?
#
loop_
_entity_poly.entity_id
_entity_poly.type
_entity_poly.pdbx_seq_one_letter_code
_entity_poly.pdbx_strand_id
1 'polypeptide(L)'
;MHNWVLLALLCATLSVAFATRRYTVKEPKIEIDCIKNATHGTCRYPEACTSCPRPVPSGHTRLRLYYFNNQTRTCEEATGNGEDCNGFEDECDCWFLCVTEVPDYCDDETQERRK
;
A
#
# COMPACT_ATOMS: atom_id res chain seq x y z
N MET A 1 57.94 15.95 9.52
CA MET A 1 57.30 15.96 8.18
C MET A 1 56.31 14.80 7.96
N HIS A 2 56.30 13.74 8.78
CA HIS A 2 55.39 12.58 8.61
C HIS A 2 53.91 12.80 9.01
N ASN A 3 53.59 13.81 9.84
CA ASN A 3 52.24 14.00 10.38
C ASN A 3 51.22 14.55 9.35
N TRP A 4 51.70 15.30 8.36
CA TRP A 4 50.84 15.91 7.33
C TRP A 4 50.34 14.88 6.30
N VAL A 5 51.11 13.82 6.07
CA VAL A 5 50.77 12.74 5.15
C VAL A 5 49.62 11.90 5.71
N LEU A 6 49.64 11.61 7.01
CA LEU A 6 48.56 10.88 7.69
C LEU A 6 47.23 11.65 7.70
N LEU A 7 47.29 12.97 7.91
CA LEU A 7 46.11 13.83 7.91
C LEU A 7 45.46 13.90 6.51
N ALA A 8 46.27 14.02 5.46
CA ALA A 8 45.80 14.03 4.07
C ALA A 8 45.15 12.69 3.68
N LEU A 9 45.73 11.56 4.13
CA LEU A 9 45.18 10.22 3.90
C LEU A 9 43.82 10.03 4.57
N LEU A 10 43.66 10.46 5.83
CA LEU A 10 42.38 10.37 6.55
C LEU A 10 41.29 11.22 5.88
N CYS A 11 41.61 12.45 5.46
CA CYS A 11 40.67 13.30 4.74
C CYS A 11 40.24 12.70 3.40
N ALA A 12 41.15 12.06 2.66
CA ALA A 12 40.83 11.38 1.40
C ALA A 12 39.92 10.17 1.61
N THR A 13 40.12 9.39 2.68
CA THR A 13 39.24 8.24 2.97
C THR A 13 37.85 8.67 3.45
N LEU A 14 37.76 9.76 4.21
CA LEU A 14 36.48 10.30 4.70
C LEU A 14 35.64 10.88 3.55
N SER A 15 36.26 11.57 2.59
CA SER A 15 35.54 12.13 1.43
C SER A 15 35.02 11.05 0.50
N VAL A 16 35.77 9.97 0.27
CA VAL A 16 35.30 8.81 -0.51
C VAL A 16 34.13 8.11 0.20
N ALA A 17 34.21 7.88 1.51
CA ALA A 17 33.11 7.28 2.28
C ALA A 17 31.83 8.14 2.29
N PHE A 18 31.99 9.47 2.31
CA PHE A 18 30.86 10.40 2.21
C PHE A 18 30.23 10.41 0.81
N ALA A 19 31.04 10.28 -0.24
CA ALA A 19 30.58 10.21 -1.62
C ALA A 19 29.80 8.92 -1.91
N THR A 20 30.25 7.78 -1.38
CA THR A 20 29.56 6.48 -1.59
C THR A 20 28.21 6.40 -0.87
N ARG A 21 27.99 7.19 0.20
CA ARG A 21 26.71 7.19 0.94
C ARG A 21 25.56 7.87 0.19
N ARG A 22 25.82 8.52 -0.95
CA ARG A 22 24.81 9.20 -1.78
C ARG A 22 24.30 8.38 -2.97
N TYR A 23 24.60 7.09 -3.04
CA TYR A 23 23.88 6.20 -3.95
C TYR A 23 22.44 6.05 -3.47
N THR A 24 21.59 6.96 -3.96
CA THR A 24 20.14 6.87 -3.86
C THR A 24 19.71 5.65 -4.66
N VAL A 25 19.31 4.59 -3.97
CA VAL A 25 18.60 3.46 -4.57
C VAL A 25 17.34 4.07 -5.19
N LYS A 26 17.27 4.11 -6.53
CA LYS A 26 16.02 4.43 -7.22
C LYS A 26 15.06 3.30 -6.89
N GLU A 27 14.09 3.57 -6.05
CA GLU A 27 13.00 2.62 -5.82
C GLU A 27 12.33 2.32 -7.16
N PRO A 28 12.16 1.04 -7.53
CA PRO A 28 11.43 0.69 -8.72
C PRO A 28 9.99 1.19 -8.56
N LYS A 29 9.50 1.93 -9.56
CA LYS A 29 8.07 2.26 -9.64
C LYS A 29 7.31 0.95 -9.85
N ILE A 30 6.74 0.41 -8.79
CA ILE A 30 5.85 -0.74 -8.86
C ILE A 30 4.54 -0.24 -9.44
N GLU A 31 4.24 -0.66 -10.66
CA GLU A 31 2.92 -0.48 -11.26
C GLU A 31 1.96 -1.46 -10.58
N ILE A 32 0.95 -0.93 -9.89
CA ILE A 32 -0.07 -1.73 -9.19
C ILE A 32 -1.22 -1.96 -10.16
N ASP A 33 -1.52 -3.22 -10.44
CA ASP A 33 -2.75 -3.58 -11.12
C ASP A 33 -3.92 -3.50 -10.14
N CYS A 34 -4.96 -2.77 -10.53
CA CYS A 34 -6.13 -2.52 -9.71
C CYS A 34 -7.29 -3.47 -10.01
N ILE A 35 -7.06 -4.51 -10.81
CA ILE A 35 -8.05 -5.54 -11.13
C ILE A 35 -7.62 -6.90 -10.56
N LYS A 36 -8.50 -7.52 -9.77
CA LYS A 36 -8.43 -8.90 -9.29
C LYS A 36 -8.59 -9.84 -10.49
N ASN A 37 -7.50 -10.14 -11.17
CA ASN A 37 -7.51 -11.12 -12.25
C ASN A 37 -6.49 -12.24 -11.98
N ALA A 38 -6.85 -13.47 -12.35
CA ALA A 38 -5.99 -14.65 -12.23
C ALA A 38 -4.64 -14.47 -12.98
N THR A 39 -4.61 -13.65 -14.03
CA THR A 39 -3.38 -13.34 -14.80
C THR A 39 -2.54 -12.21 -14.22
N HIS A 40 -3.11 -11.33 -13.38
CA HIS A 40 -2.45 -10.11 -12.90
C HIS A 40 -2.07 -10.16 -11.40
N GLY A 41 -2.43 -11.26 -10.73
CA GLY A 41 -2.03 -11.54 -9.35
C GLY A 41 -3.05 -11.06 -8.31
N THR A 42 -2.77 -11.36 -7.05
CA THR A 42 -3.58 -10.91 -5.91
C THR A 42 -3.30 -9.43 -5.62
N CYS A 43 -4.35 -8.67 -5.30
CA CYS A 43 -4.20 -7.27 -4.86
C CYS A 43 -3.24 -7.17 -3.66
N ARG A 44 -2.41 -6.13 -3.65
CA ARG A 44 -1.44 -5.87 -2.56
C ARG A 44 -1.99 -4.79 -1.64
N TYR A 45 -2.17 -5.14 -0.38
CA TYR A 45 -2.67 -4.23 0.66
C TYR A 45 -1.56 -3.90 1.66
N PRO A 46 -1.52 -2.65 2.16
CA PRO A 46 -2.53 -1.59 2.00
C PRO A 46 -2.35 -0.73 0.73
N GLU A 47 -1.36 -0.99 -0.12
CA GLU A 47 -1.02 -0.10 -1.25
C GLU A 47 -2.16 0.07 -2.24
N ALA A 48 -2.93 -0.99 -2.53
CA ALA A 48 -4.11 -0.94 -3.38
C ALA A 48 -5.19 0.01 -2.83
N CYS A 49 -5.36 0.10 -1.51
CA CYS A 49 -6.37 1.00 -0.91
C CYS A 49 -6.09 2.48 -1.21
N THR A 50 -4.83 2.85 -1.38
CA THR A 50 -4.41 4.25 -1.60
C THR A 50 -4.10 4.55 -3.06
N SER A 51 -3.75 3.53 -3.84
CA SER A 51 -3.33 3.67 -5.25
C SER A 51 -4.47 3.37 -6.22
N CYS A 52 -5.41 2.50 -5.85
CA CYS A 52 -6.48 2.09 -6.73
C CYS A 52 -7.72 2.99 -6.61
N PRO A 53 -8.39 3.27 -7.74
CA PRO A 53 -9.54 4.15 -7.75
C PRO A 53 -10.72 3.50 -7.03
N ARG A 54 -11.74 4.33 -6.73
CA ARG A 54 -13.05 3.84 -6.31
C ARG A 54 -13.57 2.84 -7.35
N PRO A 55 -14.18 1.72 -6.91
CA PRO A 55 -14.77 0.76 -7.82
C PRO A 55 -15.84 1.42 -8.69
N VAL A 56 -15.89 1.00 -9.95
CA VAL A 56 -16.82 1.53 -10.95
C VAL A 56 -17.66 0.39 -11.53
N PRO A 57 -18.94 0.64 -11.83
CA PRO A 57 -19.77 -0.39 -12.44
C PRO A 57 -19.25 -0.68 -13.86
N SER A 58 -19.06 -1.95 -14.18
CA SER A 58 -18.67 -2.41 -15.52
C SER A 58 -19.76 -3.32 -16.10
N GLY A 59 -20.15 -3.07 -17.36
CA GLY A 59 -21.18 -3.84 -18.04
C GLY A 59 -22.52 -3.87 -17.29
N HIS A 60 -23.01 -5.08 -17.01
CA HIS A 60 -24.27 -5.31 -16.29
C HIS A 60 -24.10 -5.60 -14.80
N THR A 61 -22.85 -5.64 -14.31
CA THR A 61 -22.57 -5.97 -12.91
C THR A 61 -22.71 -4.72 -12.03
N ARG A 62 -23.52 -4.85 -10.98
CA ARG A 62 -23.75 -3.80 -9.97
C ARG A 62 -23.75 -4.42 -8.59
N LEU A 63 -22.57 -4.53 -8.00
CA LEU A 63 -22.44 -4.98 -6.62
C LEU A 63 -22.37 -3.76 -5.71
N ARG A 64 -23.00 -3.86 -4.53
CA ARG A 64 -22.80 -2.91 -3.45
C ARG A 64 -21.53 -3.34 -2.73
N LEU A 65 -20.53 -2.47 -2.75
CA LEU A 65 -19.19 -2.72 -2.23
C LEU A 65 -18.80 -1.59 -1.29
N TYR A 66 -17.83 -1.85 -0.43
CA TYR A 66 -17.09 -0.87 0.33
C TYR A 66 -15.75 -0.57 -0.37
N TYR A 67 -15.25 0.65 -0.24
CA TYR A 67 -13.94 1.05 -0.74
C TYR A 67 -13.27 2.01 0.23
N PHE A 68 -11.94 2.01 0.26
CA PHE A 68 -11.20 2.96 1.07
C PHE A 68 -11.04 4.29 0.33
N ASN A 69 -11.63 5.35 0.88
CA ASN A 69 -11.42 6.71 0.40
C ASN A 69 -10.19 7.30 1.10
N ASN A 70 -9.07 7.37 0.38
CA ASN A 70 -7.81 7.87 0.93
C ASN A 70 -7.86 9.37 1.30
N GLN A 71 -8.82 10.15 0.79
CA GLN A 71 -8.97 11.57 1.13
C GLN A 71 -9.62 11.76 2.49
N THR A 72 -10.69 11.01 2.77
CA THR A 72 -11.44 11.06 4.03
C THR A 72 -10.89 10.10 5.08
N ARG A 73 -10.05 9.14 4.65
CA ARG A 73 -9.49 8.05 5.46
C ARG A 73 -10.58 7.14 6.03
N THR A 74 -11.64 6.92 5.26
CA THR A 74 -12.80 6.10 5.67
C THR A 74 -13.15 5.04 4.64
N CYS A 75 -13.74 3.94 5.09
CA CYS A 75 -14.42 2.99 4.22
C CYS A 75 -15.83 3.50 3.88
N GLU A 76 -16.10 3.67 2.60
CA GLU A 76 -17.34 4.24 2.08
C GLU A 76 -18.03 3.23 1.14
N GLU A 77 -19.34 3.35 0.98
CA GLU A 77 -20.08 2.51 0.04
C GLU A 77 -20.00 3.03 -1.40
N ALA A 78 -19.91 2.10 -2.34
CA ALA A 78 -20.01 2.35 -3.77
C ALA A 78 -20.78 1.24 -4.47
N THR A 79 -21.26 1.53 -5.68
CA THR A 79 -21.70 0.49 -6.61
C THR A 79 -20.59 0.26 -7.63
N GLY A 80 -20.15 -0.98 -7.79
CA GLY A 80 -19.04 -1.30 -8.69
C GLY A 80 -18.94 -2.76 -9.09
N ASN A 81 -17.79 -3.10 -9.68
CA ASN A 81 -17.41 -4.46 -10.01
C ASN A 81 -16.63 -5.09 -8.83
N GLY A 82 -16.90 -6.35 -8.52
CA GLY A 82 -16.21 -7.08 -7.45
C GLY A 82 -14.73 -7.33 -7.76
N GLU A 83 -14.33 -7.16 -9.02
CA GLU A 83 -12.95 -7.32 -9.49
C GLU A 83 -12.05 -6.13 -9.13
N ASP A 84 -12.59 -4.99 -8.69
CA ASP A 84 -11.75 -3.84 -8.33
C ASP A 84 -10.97 -4.11 -7.02
N CYS A 85 -9.66 -3.87 -7.02
CA CYS A 85 -8.79 -4.10 -5.85
C CYS A 85 -9.12 -3.19 -4.65
N ASN A 86 -9.71 -2.03 -4.87
CA ASN A 86 -10.23 -1.19 -3.78
C ASN A 86 -11.74 -1.42 -3.58
N GLY A 87 -12.24 -2.63 -3.86
CA GLY A 87 -13.63 -3.03 -3.66
C GLY A 87 -13.73 -4.23 -2.72
N PHE A 88 -14.51 -4.09 -1.66
CA PHE A 88 -14.71 -5.08 -0.60
C PHE A 88 -16.20 -5.38 -0.45
N GLU A 89 -16.57 -6.62 -0.17
CA GLU A 89 -17.98 -6.97 0.08
C GLU A 89 -18.42 -6.63 1.51
N ASP A 90 -17.46 -6.64 2.45
CA ASP A 90 -17.66 -6.34 3.86
C ASP A 90 -16.91 -5.06 4.25
N GLU A 91 -17.54 -4.23 5.07
CA GLU A 91 -16.96 -2.96 5.53
C GLU A 91 -15.74 -3.19 6.43
N CYS A 92 -15.78 -4.21 7.27
CA CYS A 92 -14.69 -4.54 8.17
C CYS A 92 -13.48 -5.09 7.41
N ASP A 93 -13.68 -5.81 6.30
CA ASP A 93 -12.58 -6.20 5.42
C ASP A 93 -11.86 -4.98 4.83
N CYS A 94 -12.62 -3.95 4.44
CA CYS A 94 -12.05 -2.68 4.00
C CYS A 94 -11.19 -2.04 5.10
N TRP A 95 -11.72 -1.94 6.32
CA TRP A 95 -10.96 -1.37 7.44
C TRP A 95 -9.72 -2.21 7.76
N PHE A 96 -9.87 -3.52 7.88
CA PHE A 96 -8.80 -4.45 8.23
C PHE A 96 -7.63 -4.42 7.23
N LEU A 97 -7.92 -4.30 5.93
CA LEU A 97 -6.89 -4.30 4.89
C LEU A 97 -6.27 -2.93 4.61
N CYS A 98 -6.98 -1.83 4.91
CA CYS A 98 -6.58 -0.49 4.47
C CYS A 98 -6.04 0.42 5.56
N VAL A 99 -6.28 0.12 6.85
CA VAL A 99 -5.80 0.95 7.96
C VAL A 99 -5.18 0.12 9.07
N THR A 100 -4.39 0.78 9.92
CA THR A 100 -3.79 0.17 11.11
C THR A 100 -4.74 0.17 12.31
N GLU A 101 -5.63 1.17 12.39
CA GLU A 101 -6.59 1.35 13.47
C GLU A 101 -7.98 0.99 12.96
N VAL A 102 -8.43 -0.22 13.29
CA VAL A 102 -9.74 -0.74 12.89
C VAL A 102 -10.80 -0.25 13.88
N PRO A 103 -12.00 0.16 13.44
CA PRO A 103 -13.07 0.56 14.36
C PRO A 103 -13.46 -0.57 15.33
N ASP A 104 -13.78 -0.23 16.59
CA ASP A 104 -14.09 -1.20 17.65
C ASP A 104 -15.20 -2.20 17.29
N TYR A 105 -16.17 -1.81 16.46
CA TYR A 105 -17.25 -2.71 16.01
C TYR A 105 -16.79 -3.79 15.01
N CYS A 106 -15.60 -3.62 14.43
CA CYS A 106 -14.94 -4.61 13.59
C CYS A 106 -13.95 -5.48 14.38
N ASP A 107 -13.65 -5.15 15.64
CA ASP A 107 -12.77 -5.89 16.54
C ASP A 107 -13.55 -6.93 17.36
N ASP A 108 -14.26 -7.81 16.65
CA ASP A 108 -15.15 -8.78 17.27
C ASP A 108 -14.39 -10.11 17.42
N GLU A 109 -14.01 -10.43 18.65
CA GLU A 109 -13.74 -11.79 19.19
C GLU A 109 -14.90 -12.81 18.89
N THR A 110 -15.87 -12.43 18.07
CA THR A 110 -17.12 -13.13 17.76
C THR A 110 -17.18 -13.67 16.31
N GLN A 111 -16.05 -13.79 15.60
CA GLN A 111 -16.01 -14.50 14.30
C GLN A 111 -16.08 -16.04 14.39
N GLU A 112 -16.14 -16.65 15.57
CA GLU A 112 -16.40 -18.10 15.72
C GLU A 112 -17.83 -18.53 15.29
N ARG A 113 -18.71 -17.60 14.88
CA ARG A 113 -20.08 -17.88 14.41
C ARG A 113 -20.32 -17.72 12.91
N ARG A 114 -19.27 -17.59 12.08
CA ARG A 114 -19.40 -17.57 10.61
C ARG A 114 -18.74 -18.81 9.95
N LYS A 115 -19.13 -20.00 10.39
CA LYS A 115 -18.92 -21.28 9.70
C LYS A 115 -20.26 -21.91 9.32
#